data_AF-A0A9D7RJI8-F1
#
_entry.id   AF-A0A9D7RJI8-F1
#
_cell.length_a   1.000
_cell.length_b   1.000
_cell.length_c   1.000
_cell.angle_alpha   90.00
_cell.angle_beta   90.00
_cell.angle_gamma   90.00
#
_symmetry.space_group_name_H-M   'P 1'
#
loop_
_entity.id
_entity.type
_entity.pdbx_description
1 polymer ?
#
loop_
_entity_poly.entity_id
_entity_poly.type
_entity_poly.pdbx_seq_one_letter_code
_entity_poly.pdbx_strand_id
1 'polypeptide(L)'
;MSQSELIMLAEQFAAVAAKRDAAALSRIVKSYGSMYKRLIAQVEDLANVAEADELSRGQLARLSRYNALIGQIESELSDISSFTKTELTGNAEAAVTKALADSRALVNVAVRQAGVTAAFNTLPRGAVMQLLGFLQPNSPLLKRLKELAPYHSQAIADLFLDGIGLGWNPRKIAAAIRKQFGMALVDALRMTRTAGLYAYRETNRASYIANADVVEGWYWLAAINNPNVCPSCLRMHGTFHPNTERLNDHHNGRCTMLPAVKGFGNPIKQTGVEIFNSMSDAEQRALLGRDYHAALKDGLYSFEDISREVDNDVYGPMRSVAPLWQLLGAEPPPRDASPRDRGGRGRWPGGPAGRGGLRAAAARGAAALGFRARPPLSEQREPYVTQIVLSKDELSLIMRYRQAKAQGLRLFIDADAGELQVLGKREKFSIDKRDFTT
;
A
#
# COMPACT_ATOMS: atom_id res chain seq x y z
N MET A 1 21.04 16.58 20.59
CA MET A 1 20.20 17.81 20.57
C MET A 1 18.82 17.44 21.06
N SER A 2 18.19 18.21 21.94
CA SER A 2 16.82 17.94 22.38
C SER A 2 15.85 18.15 21.20
N GLN A 3 14.89 17.23 21.05
CA GLN A 3 13.85 17.31 20.03
C GLN A 3 12.92 18.50 20.34
N SER A 4 12.48 19.23 19.31
CA SER A 4 11.55 20.36 19.48
C SER A 4 10.28 19.92 20.20
N GLU A 5 9.82 20.70 21.18
CA GLU A 5 8.55 20.49 21.89
C GLU A 5 7.37 20.33 20.93
N LEU A 6 7.35 21.13 19.86
CA LEU A 6 6.31 21.08 18.84
C LEU A 6 6.29 19.74 18.10
N ILE A 7 7.46 19.18 17.79
CA ILE A 7 7.57 17.86 17.14
C ILE A 7 7.11 16.76 18.10
N MET A 8 7.55 16.79 19.36
CA MET A 8 7.13 15.80 20.36
C MET A 8 5.61 15.81 20.55
N LEU A 9 4.97 16.98 20.59
CA LEU A 9 3.53 17.11 20.68
C LEU A 9 2.82 16.54 19.43
N ALA A 10 3.33 16.83 18.23
CA ALA A 10 2.78 16.29 16.98
C ALA A 10 2.90 14.75 16.92
N GLU A 11 4.02 14.19 17.34
CA GLU A 11 4.23 12.74 17.43
C GLU A 11 3.30 12.10 18.47
N GLN A 12 3.08 12.74 19.62
CA GLN A 12 2.11 12.30 20.62
C GLN A 12 0.69 12.25 20.04
N PHE A 13 0.27 13.28 19.32
CA PHE A 13 -1.04 13.30 18.66
C PHE A 13 -1.17 12.22 17.59
N ALA A 14 -0.13 11.99 16.79
CA ALA A 14 -0.09 10.90 15.82
C ALA A 14 -0.22 9.52 16.49
N ALA A 15 0.44 9.31 17.64
CA ALA A 15 0.34 8.07 18.42
C ALA A 15 -1.07 7.85 18.99
N VAL A 16 -1.70 8.91 19.52
CA VAL A 16 -3.10 8.86 19.99
C VAL A 16 -4.06 8.55 18.85
N ALA A 17 -3.89 9.18 17.69
CA ALA A 17 -4.68 8.88 16.50
C ALA A 17 -4.54 7.42 16.06
N ALA A 18 -3.31 6.88 16.04
CA ALA A 18 -3.06 5.48 15.71
C ALA A 18 -3.75 4.49 16.68
N LYS A 19 -3.77 4.81 17.99
CA LYS A 19 -4.46 3.99 19.00
C LYS A 19 -5.98 4.02 18.79
N ARG A 20 -6.55 5.18 18.47
CA ARG A 20 -7.98 5.31 18.14
C ARG A 20 -8.34 4.49 16.90
N ASP A 21 -7.57 4.64 15.81
CA ASP A 21 -7.80 3.89 14.59
C ASP A 21 -7.78 2.37 14.88
N ALA A 22 -6.85 1.89 15.70
CA ALA A 22 -6.77 0.47 16.07
C ALA A 22 -8.05 -0.05 16.75
N ALA A 23 -8.78 0.77 17.51
CA ALA A 23 -10.04 0.38 18.12
C ALA A 23 -11.16 0.18 17.08
N ALA A 24 -11.31 1.10 16.13
CA ALA A 24 -12.28 0.98 15.03
C ALA A 24 -11.98 -0.22 14.13
N LEU A 25 -10.70 -0.37 13.75
CA LEU A 25 -10.24 -1.50 12.95
C LEU A 25 -10.47 -2.84 13.65
N SER A 26 -10.29 -2.92 14.97
CA SER A 26 -10.52 -4.15 15.74
C SER A 26 -11.99 -4.58 15.72
N ARG A 27 -12.95 -3.64 15.70
CA ARG A 27 -14.38 -3.97 15.57
C ARG A 27 -14.70 -4.55 14.20
N ILE A 28 -14.14 -3.99 13.13
CA ILE A 28 -14.26 -4.53 11.76
C ILE A 28 -13.68 -5.95 11.70
N VAL A 29 -12.47 -6.14 12.21
CA VAL A 29 -11.82 -7.47 12.26
C VAL A 29 -12.68 -8.49 13.01
N LYS A 30 -13.26 -8.13 14.16
CA LYS A 30 -14.10 -9.03 14.95
C LYS A 30 -15.35 -9.44 14.19
N SER A 31 -16.06 -8.49 13.58
CA SER A 31 -17.26 -8.76 12.78
C SER A 31 -16.92 -9.63 11.57
N TYR A 32 -15.89 -9.24 10.82
CA TYR A 32 -15.39 -9.97 9.66
C TYR A 32 -14.96 -11.40 10.00
N GLY A 33 -14.27 -11.59 11.12
CA GLY A 33 -13.77 -12.89 11.55
C GLY A 33 -14.89 -13.91 11.83
N SER A 34 -16.00 -13.45 12.42
CA SER A 34 -17.19 -14.28 12.65
C SER A 34 -17.83 -14.72 11.34
N MET A 35 -17.98 -13.79 10.39
CA MET A 35 -18.46 -14.09 9.03
C MET A 35 -17.54 -15.09 8.32
N TYR A 36 -16.24 -14.79 8.27
CA TYR A 36 -15.24 -15.61 7.60
C TYR A 36 -15.24 -17.07 8.08
N LYS A 37 -15.29 -17.30 9.40
CA LYS A 37 -15.31 -18.66 9.97
C LYS A 37 -16.49 -19.49 9.47
N ARG A 38 -17.68 -18.88 9.32
CA ARG A 38 -18.86 -19.58 8.81
C ARG A 38 -18.73 -19.88 7.31
N LEU A 39 -18.32 -18.89 6.52
CA LEU A 39 -18.26 -19.02 5.07
C LEU A 39 -17.15 -19.97 4.61
N ILE A 40 -15.99 -19.94 5.27
CA ILE A 40 -14.86 -20.77 4.82
C ILE A 40 -15.12 -22.27 5.03
N ALA A 41 -15.84 -22.64 6.09
CA ALA A 41 -16.25 -24.03 6.31
C ALA A 41 -17.15 -24.54 5.17
N GLN A 42 -18.07 -23.69 4.68
CA GLN A 42 -18.93 -24.04 3.55
C GLN A 42 -18.19 -24.13 2.23
N VAL A 43 -17.19 -23.26 2.01
CA VAL A 43 -16.29 -23.32 0.85
C VAL A 43 -15.51 -24.63 0.83
N GLU A 44 -14.94 -25.02 1.97
CA GLU A 44 -14.18 -26.26 2.11
C GLU A 44 -15.07 -27.47 1.86
N ASP A 45 -16.28 -27.50 2.43
CA ASP A 45 -17.22 -28.59 2.22
C ASP A 45 -17.66 -28.71 0.75
N LEU A 46 -18.01 -27.59 0.11
CA LEU A 46 -18.37 -27.60 -1.30
C LEU A 46 -17.19 -28.04 -2.18
N ALA A 47 -15.97 -27.67 -1.84
CA ALA A 47 -14.79 -28.07 -2.60
C ALA A 47 -14.55 -29.58 -2.48
N ASN A 48 -14.75 -30.16 -1.29
CA ASN A 48 -14.65 -31.61 -1.09
C ASN A 48 -15.75 -32.37 -1.84
N VAL A 49 -16.99 -31.87 -1.84
CA VAL A 49 -18.08 -32.46 -2.63
C VAL A 49 -17.77 -32.40 -4.13
N ALA A 50 -17.26 -31.25 -4.61
CA ALA A 50 -16.88 -31.11 -6.01
C ALA A 50 -15.76 -32.07 -6.44
N GLU A 51 -14.80 -32.38 -5.55
CA GLU A 51 -13.76 -33.39 -5.79
C GLU A 51 -14.34 -34.81 -5.74
N ALA A 52 -15.15 -35.14 -4.73
CA ALA A 52 -15.71 -36.48 -4.55
C ALA A 52 -16.66 -36.91 -5.68
N ASP A 53 -17.47 -35.97 -6.18
CA ASP A 53 -18.40 -36.20 -7.27
C ASP A 53 -17.78 -35.92 -8.66
N GLU A 54 -16.46 -35.65 -8.71
CA GLU A 54 -15.70 -35.32 -9.93
C GLU A 54 -16.38 -34.23 -10.79
N LEU A 55 -16.94 -33.20 -10.13
CA LEU A 55 -17.71 -32.18 -10.81
C LEU A 55 -16.84 -31.36 -11.77
N SER A 56 -17.26 -31.28 -13.03
CA SER A 56 -16.69 -30.32 -13.97
C SER A 56 -17.06 -28.87 -13.59
N ARG A 57 -16.29 -27.90 -14.09
CA ARG A 57 -16.58 -26.46 -13.98
C ARG A 57 -18.03 -26.13 -14.37
N GLY A 58 -18.54 -26.75 -15.44
CA GLY A 58 -19.90 -26.52 -15.93
C GLY A 58 -20.98 -27.16 -15.05
N GLN A 59 -20.71 -28.31 -14.42
CA GLN A 59 -21.64 -28.92 -13.47
C GLN A 59 -21.70 -28.10 -12.18
N LEU A 60 -20.54 -27.69 -11.64
CA LEU A 60 -20.48 -26.85 -10.45
C LEU A 60 -21.21 -25.51 -10.63
N ALA A 61 -21.00 -24.83 -11.77
CA ALA A 61 -21.68 -23.56 -12.05
C ALA A 61 -23.22 -23.66 -12.07
N ARG A 62 -23.77 -24.84 -12.37
CA ARG A 62 -25.22 -25.11 -12.38
C ARG A 62 -25.72 -25.63 -11.03
N LEU A 63 -24.83 -25.96 -10.10
CA LEU A 63 -25.20 -26.53 -8.82
C LEU A 63 -25.90 -25.45 -7.96
N SER A 64 -27.13 -25.73 -7.54
CA SER A 64 -27.90 -24.82 -6.67
C SER A 64 -27.12 -24.45 -5.41
N ARG A 65 -26.43 -25.43 -4.82
CA ARG A 65 -25.57 -25.24 -3.64
C ARG A 65 -24.43 -24.25 -3.86
N TYR A 66 -23.78 -24.29 -5.03
CA TYR A 66 -22.72 -23.34 -5.39
C TYR A 66 -23.28 -21.92 -5.50
N ASN A 67 -24.37 -21.75 -6.26
CA ASN A 67 -24.99 -20.43 -6.45
C ASN A 67 -25.50 -19.84 -5.12
N ALA A 68 -26.07 -20.68 -4.25
CA ALA A 68 -26.48 -20.28 -2.90
C ALA A 68 -25.30 -19.81 -2.05
N LEU A 69 -24.16 -20.53 -2.09
CA LEU A 69 -22.96 -20.14 -1.35
C LEU A 69 -22.39 -18.80 -1.84
N ILE A 70 -22.27 -18.60 -3.16
CA ILE A 70 -21.78 -17.33 -3.71
C ILE A 70 -22.72 -16.17 -3.34
N GLY A 71 -24.05 -16.38 -3.44
CA GLY A 71 -25.04 -15.40 -3.00
C GLY A 71 -24.94 -15.08 -1.51
N GLN A 72 -24.72 -16.09 -0.66
CA GLN A 72 -24.50 -15.88 0.77
C GLN A 72 -23.21 -15.08 1.04
N ILE A 73 -22.12 -15.41 0.34
CA ILE A 73 -20.84 -14.68 0.47
C ILE A 73 -21.03 -13.21 0.11
N GLU A 74 -21.74 -12.91 -0.98
CA GLU A 74 -22.01 -11.53 -1.38
C GLU A 74 -22.88 -10.79 -0.35
N SER A 75 -23.95 -11.41 0.12
CA SER A 75 -24.82 -10.83 1.15
C SER A 75 -24.06 -10.51 2.43
N GLU A 76 -23.27 -11.46 2.94
CA GLU A 76 -22.49 -11.29 4.15
C GLU A 76 -21.38 -10.23 3.99
N LEU A 77 -20.72 -10.19 2.83
CA LEU A 77 -19.77 -9.10 2.52
C LEU A 77 -20.46 -7.74 2.38
N SER A 78 -21.73 -7.69 1.97
CA SER A 78 -22.53 -6.47 1.92
C SER A 78 -22.87 -5.95 3.31
N ASP A 79 -23.21 -6.86 4.24
CA ASP A 79 -23.40 -6.52 5.66
C ASP A 79 -22.10 -5.99 6.29
N ILE A 80 -20.97 -6.63 5.98
CA ILE A 80 -19.65 -6.14 6.38
C ILE A 80 -19.33 -4.78 5.76
N SER A 81 -19.67 -4.54 4.49
CA SER A 81 -19.48 -3.24 3.84
C SER A 81 -20.29 -2.14 4.54
N SER A 82 -21.54 -2.44 4.90
CA SER A 82 -22.42 -1.54 5.66
C SER A 82 -21.88 -1.25 7.06
N PHE A 83 -21.40 -2.28 7.77
CA PHE A 83 -20.75 -2.10 9.07
C PHE A 83 -19.46 -1.28 8.96
N THR A 84 -18.64 -1.56 7.94
CA THR A 84 -17.40 -0.82 7.64
C THR A 84 -17.70 0.64 7.35
N LYS A 85 -18.80 0.97 6.66
CA LYS A 85 -19.25 2.34 6.43
C LYS A 85 -19.50 3.07 7.75
N THR A 86 -20.23 2.45 8.67
CA THR A 86 -20.52 3.04 9.99
C THR A 86 -19.23 3.32 10.77
N GLU A 87 -18.33 2.34 10.83
CA GLU A 87 -17.04 2.47 11.52
C GLU A 87 -16.12 3.52 10.86
N LEU A 88 -16.11 3.57 9.52
CA LEU A 88 -15.38 4.56 8.74
C LEU A 88 -15.88 5.98 9.02
N THR A 89 -17.18 6.22 8.91
CA THR A 89 -17.76 7.55 9.14
C THR A 89 -17.52 8.00 10.58
N GLY A 90 -17.77 7.12 11.57
CA GLY A 90 -17.50 7.42 12.97
C GLY A 90 -16.02 7.72 13.25
N ASN A 91 -15.09 6.95 12.65
CA ASN A 91 -13.66 7.20 12.81
C ASN A 91 -13.23 8.54 12.18
N ALA A 92 -13.77 8.88 11.01
CA ALA A 92 -13.48 10.15 10.35
C ALA A 92 -14.04 11.34 11.13
N GLU A 93 -15.26 11.26 11.64
CA GLU A 93 -15.85 12.30 12.48
C GLU A 93 -15.07 12.55 13.77
N ALA A 94 -14.62 11.47 14.43
CA ALA A 94 -13.77 11.57 15.62
C ALA A 94 -12.40 12.18 15.26
N ALA A 95 -11.90 11.92 14.06
CA ALA A 95 -10.66 12.51 13.56
C ALA A 95 -10.78 14.03 13.35
N VAL A 96 -11.90 14.51 12.80
CA VAL A 96 -12.19 15.95 12.65
C VAL A 96 -12.18 16.66 14.01
N THR A 97 -12.93 16.13 14.99
CA THR A 97 -13.00 16.74 16.33
C THR A 97 -11.62 16.84 16.97
N LYS A 98 -10.81 15.78 16.86
CA LYS A 98 -9.45 15.77 17.42
C LYS A 98 -8.52 16.72 16.67
N ALA A 99 -8.61 16.79 15.34
CA ALA A 99 -7.79 17.69 14.52
C ALA A 99 -8.02 19.16 14.85
N LEU A 100 -9.26 19.59 15.10
CA LEU A 100 -9.56 20.97 15.52
C LEU A 100 -8.81 21.32 16.82
N ALA A 101 -8.88 20.46 17.84
CA ALA A 101 -8.18 20.66 19.10
C ALA A 101 -6.65 20.64 18.93
N ASP A 102 -6.14 19.70 18.13
CA ASP A 102 -4.71 19.49 17.92
C ASP A 102 -4.07 20.61 17.12
N SER A 103 -4.75 21.10 16.08
CA SER A 103 -4.29 22.25 15.30
C SER A 103 -4.09 23.49 16.19
N ARG A 104 -5.01 23.74 17.11
CA ARG A 104 -4.91 24.85 18.07
C ARG A 104 -3.76 24.63 19.04
N ALA A 105 -3.62 23.42 19.59
CA ALA A 105 -2.56 23.10 20.53
C ALA A 105 -1.16 23.24 19.90
N LEU A 106 -0.96 22.74 18.67
CA LEU A 106 0.29 22.85 17.94
C LEU A 106 0.63 24.32 17.67
N VAL A 107 -0.32 25.11 17.16
CA VAL A 107 -0.09 26.53 16.87
C VAL A 107 0.20 27.31 18.16
N ASN A 108 -0.50 27.04 19.25
CA ASN A 108 -0.24 27.71 20.54
C ASN A 108 1.17 27.45 21.08
N VAL A 109 1.69 26.23 20.94
CA VAL A 109 3.08 25.91 21.35
C VAL A 109 4.08 26.71 20.50
N ALA A 110 3.88 26.73 19.18
CA ALA A 110 4.76 27.46 18.27
C ALA A 110 4.72 28.98 18.49
N VAL A 111 3.52 29.57 18.63
CA VAL A 111 3.31 31.00 18.93
C VAL A 111 3.98 31.40 20.24
N ARG A 112 3.81 30.60 21.30
CA ARG A 112 4.46 30.82 22.59
C ARG A 112 5.97 30.80 22.47
N GLN A 113 6.53 29.83 21.75
CA GLN A 113 7.98 29.72 21.55
C GLN A 113 8.55 30.82 20.65
N ALA A 114 7.76 31.38 19.75
CA ALA A 114 8.12 32.55 18.95
C ALA A 114 8.05 33.87 19.73
N GLY A 115 7.46 33.89 20.94
CA GLY A 115 7.26 35.11 21.71
C GLY A 115 6.22 36.06 21.11
N VAL A 116 5.33 35.56 20.26
CA VAL A 116 4.30 36.35 19.57
C VAL A 116 2.96 36.17 20.28
N THR A 117 2.11 37.20 20.27
CA THR A 117 0.70 37.07 20.67
C THR A 117 -0.17 36.97 19.42
N ALA A 118 -0.91 35.89 19.28
CA ALA A 118 -1.81 35.68 18.14
C ALA A 118 -3.11 35.03 18.60
N ALA A 119 -4.24 35.49 18.06
CA ALA A 119 -5.52 34.83 18.26
C ALA A 119 -5.64 33.65 17.28
N PHE A 120 -6.12 32.50 17.77
CA PHE A 120 -6.37 31.33 16.92
C PHE A 120 -7.87 31.08 16.79
N ASN A 121 -8.40 31.29 15.60
CA ASN A 121 -9.78 31.00 15.24
C ASN A 121 -10.02 29.48 15.18
N THR A 122 -11.09 29.03 15.83
CA THR A 122 -11.50 27.62 15.81
C THR A 122 -12.68 27.45 14.87
N LEU A 123 -12.50 26.63 13.83
CA LEU A 123 -13.56 26.36 12.86
C LEU A 123 -14.72 25.57 13.50
N PRO A 124 -15.98 25.91 13.18
CA PRO A 124 -17.12 25.08 13.56
C PRO A 124 -17.01 23.69 12.94
N ARG A 125 -17.19 22.63 13.75
CA ARG A 125 -17.14 21.23 13.29
C ARG A 125 -18.06 20.98 12.09
N GLY A 126 -19.27 21.54 12.11
CA GLY A 126 -20.24 21.39 11.02
C GLY A 126 -19.73 21.91 9.67
N ALA A 127 -19.03 23.05 9.67
CA ALA A 127 -18.45 23.63 8.46
C ALA A 127 -17.33 22.73 7.89
N VAL A 128 -16.46 22.19 8.75
CA VAL A 128 -15.42 21.25 8.32
C VAL A 128 -16.03 19.97 7.76
N MET A 129 -17.04 19.40 8.43
CA MET A 129 -17.73 18.20 7.93
C MET A 129 -18.38 18.41 6.56
N GLN A 130 -18.89 19.61 6.28
CA GLN A 130 -19.43 19.97 4.96
C GLN A 130 -18.32 20.07 3.90
N LEU A 131 -17.15 20.62 4.27
CA LEU A 131 -15.96 20.67 3.39
C LEU A 131 -15.41 19.28 3.07
N LEU A 132 -15.56 18.31 3.98
CA LEU A 132 -15.18 16.91 3.76
C LEU A 132 -16.20 16.16 2.90
N GLY A 133 -16.38 16.63 1.66
CA GLY A 133 -17.30 16.07 0.66
C GLY A 133 -17.11 14.58 0.35
N PHE A 134 -15.93 14.02 0.68
CA PHE A 134 -15.62 12.61 0.48
C PHE A 134 -16.38 11.66 1.43
N LEU A 135 -17.05 12.17 2.47
CA LEU A 135 -17.91 11.39 3.38
C LEU A 135 -19.40 11.44 3.02
N GLN A 136 -19.77 12.25 2.02
CA GLN A 136 -21.17 12.42 1.62
C GLN A 136 -21.76 11.14 1.02
N PRO A 137 -23.08 10.89 1.11
CA PRO A 137 -23.73 9.65 0.64
C PRO A 137 -23.36 9.19 -0.78
N ASN A 138 -23.08 10.14 -1.69
CA ASN A 138 -22.74 9.90 -3.09
C ASN A 138 -21.25 10.09 -3.41
N SER A 139 -20.39 10.15 -2.39
CA SER A 139 -18.97 10.38 -2.57
C SER A 139 -18.28 9.21 -3.31
N PRO A 140 -17.15 9.48 -3.98
CA PRO A 140 -16.31 8.42 -4.55
C PRO A 140 -15.92 7.34 -3.53
N LEU A 141 -15.65 7.72 -2.28
CA LEU A 141 -15.30 6.76 -1.22
C LEU A 141 -16.43 5.78 -0.92
N LEU A 142 -17.67 6.26 -0.79
CA LEU A 142 -18.81 5.39 -0.49
C LEU A 142 -19.24 4.58 -1.70
N LYS A 143 -19.08 5.10 -2.93
CA LYS A 143 -19.23 4.30 -4.15
C LYS A 143 -18.22 3.15 -4.16
N ARG A 144 -16.95 3.45 -3.87
CA ARG A 144 -15.90 2.44 -3.74
C ARG A 144 -16.21 1.39 -2.68
N LEU A 145 -16.76 1.79 -1.54
CA LEU A 145 -17.08 0.85 -0.46
C LEU A 145 -18.20 -0.11 -0.85
N LYS A 146 -19.18 0.36 -1.63
CA LYS A 146 -20.26 -0.48 -2.18
C LYS A 146 -19.74 -1.55 -3.14
N GLU A 147 -18.60 -1.33 -3.79
CA GLU A 147 -17.99 -2.33 -4.69
C GLU A 147 -17.36 -3.52 -3.92
N LEU A 148 -17.18 -3.41 -2.60
CA LEU A 148 -16.43 -4.39 -1.80
C LEU A 148 -17.07 -5.78 -1.90
N ALA A 149 -18.38 -5.86 -1.70
CA ALA A 149 -19.11 -7.12 -1.78
C ALA A 149 -19.07 -7.74 -3.20
N PRO A 150 -19.59 -7.07 -4.25
CA PRO A 150 -19.67 -7.67 -5.59
C PRO A 150 -18.30 -7.98 -6.21
N TYR A 151 -17.27 -7.18 -5.91
CA TYR A 151 -15.92 -7.45 -6.42
C TYR A 151 -15.33 -8.71 -5.78
N HIS A 152 -15.40 -8.83 -4.45
CA HIS A 152 -14.78 -9.96 -3.77
C HIS A 152 -15.60 -11.25 -3.88
N SER A 153 -16.93 -11.18 -3.91
CA SER A 153 -17.78 -12.36 -4.15
C SER A 153 -17.52 -12.94 -5.54
N GLN A 154 -17.47 -12.09 -6.58
CA GLN A 154 -17.16 -12.52 -7.94
C GLN A 154 -15.76 -13.14 -8.04
N ALA A 155 -14.75 -12.51 -7.45
CA ALA A 155 -13.39 -13.06 -7.46
C ALA A 155 -13.31 -14.41 -6.73
N ILE A 156 -14.13 -14.65 -5.70
CA ILE A 156 -14.24 -15.95 -5.03
C ILE A 156 -14.92 -16.97 -5.96
N ALA A 157 -16.01 -16.58 -6.62
CA ALA A 157 -16.70 -17.41 -7.62
C ALA A 157 -15.75 -17.87 -8.73
N ASP A 158 -14.99 -16.93 -9.31
CA ASP A 158 -14.02 -17.20 -10.36
C ASP A 158 -12.90 -18.14 -9.87
N LEU A 159 -12.33 -17.87 -8.70
CA LEU A 159 -11.31 -18.73 -8.08
C LEU A 159 -11.80 -20.16 -7.86
N PHE A 160 -13.07 -20.33 -7.51
CA PHE A 160 -13.66 -21.65 -7.30
C PHE A 160 -13.81 -22.38 -8.65
N LEU A 161 -14.47 -21.76 -9.63
CA LEU A 161 -14.73 -22.35 -10.94
C LEU A 161 -13.44 -22.65 -11.71
N ASP A 162 -12.48 -21.73 -11.68
CA ASP A 162 -11.19 -21.92 -12.34
C ASP A 162 -10.33 -22.94 -11.59
N GLY A 163 -10.41 -22.97 -10.26
CA GLY A 163 -9.74 -23.99 -9.45
C GLY A 163 -10.14 -25.40 -9.86
N ILE A 164 -11.44 -25.66 -10.02
CA ILE A 164 -11.96 -26.94 -10.52
C ILE A 164 -11.53 -27.18 -11.96
N GLY A 165 -11.68 -26.19 -12.85
CA GLY A 165 -11.28 -26.32 -14.25
C GLY A 165 -9.78 -26.61 -14.45
N LEU A 166 -8.94 -26.18 -13.51
CA LEU A 166 -7.49 -26.43 -13.49
C LEU A 166 -7.10 -27.70 -12.71
N GLY A 167 -8.06 -28.48 -12.23
CA GLY A 167 -7.82 -29.70 -11.46
C GLY A 167 -7.14 -29.46 -10.11
N TRP A 168 -7.40 -28.32 -9.45
CA TRP A 168 -6.86 -28.06 -8.12
C TRP A 168 -7.58 -28.91 -7.08
N ASN A 169 -6.82 -29.56 -6.20
CA ASN A 169 -7.41 -30.21 -5.03
C ASN A 169 -8.10 -29.17 -4.10
N PRO A 170 -9.09 -29.58 -3.29
CA PRO A 170 -9.88 -28.72 -2.42
C PRO A 170 -9.05 -27.84 -1.47
N ARG A 171 -7.93 -28.37 -0.95
CA ARG A 171 -7.05 -27.61 -0.05
C ARG A 171 -6.45 -26.39 -0.75
N LYS A 172 -6.08 -26.51 -2.03
CA LYS A 172 -5.55 -25.41 -2.83
C LYS A 172 -6.63 -24.39 -3.17
N ILE A 173 -7.84 -24.83 -3.54
CA ILE A 173 -9.00 -23.95 -3.79
C ILE A 173 -9.33 -23.15 -2.51
N ALA A 174 -9.49 -23.83 -1.38
CA ALA A 174 -9.75 -23.19 -0.11
C ALA A 174 -8.64 -22.20 0.27
N ALA A 175 -7.35 -22.55 0.09
CA ALA A 175 -6.24 -21.63 0.36
C ALA A 175 -6.30 -20.36 -0.50
N ALA A 176 -6.67 -20.47 -1.78
CA ALA A 176 -6.84 -19.32 -2.66
C ALA A 176 -8.02 -18.43 -2.24
N ILE A 177 -9.14 -19.04 -1.86
CA ILE A 177 -10.33 -18.31 -1.37
C ILE A 177 -10.06 -17.66 -0.01
N ARG A 178 -9.37 -18.33 0.92
CA ARG A 178 -8.91 -17.71 2.19
C ARG A 178 -8.08 -16.46 1.95
N LYS A 179 -7.19 -16.50 0.96
CA LYS A 179 -6.41 -15.33 0.54
C LYS A 179 -7.30 -14.21 0.03
N GLN A 180 -8.34 -14.54 -0.74
CA GLN A 180 -9.27 -13.54 -1.27
C GLN A 180 -10.14 -12.88 -0.19
N PHE A 181 -10.63 -13.63 0.80
CA PHE A 181 -11.24 -13.05 2.00
C PHE A 181 -10.25 -12.16 2.75
N GLY A 182 -8.98 -12.58 2.87
CA GLY A 182 -7.92 -11.75 3.44
C GLY A 182 -7.74 -10.41 2.71
N MET A 183 -7.86 -10.39 1.39
CA MET A 183 -7.81 -9.15 0.59
C MET A 183 -9.01 -8.24 0.90
N ALA A 184 -10.22 -8.79 0.95
CA ALA A 184 -11.43 -8.02 1.28
C ALA A 184 -11.35 -7.36 2.66
N LEU A 185 -10.85 -8.08 3.66
CA LEU A 185 -10.59 -7.49 4.98
C LEU A 185 -9.54 -6.37 4.89
N VAL A 186 -8.43 -6.59 4.19
CA VAL A 186 -7.39 -5.56 4.02
C VAL A 186 -7.95 -4.30 3.36
N ASP A 187 -8.80 -4.45 2.36
CA ASP A 187 -9.43 -3.32 1.67
C ASP A 187 -10.38 -2.55 2.60
N ALA A 188 -11.24 -3.24 3.37
CA ALA A 188 -12.09 -2.62 4.39
C ALA A 188 -11.27 -1.80 5.41
N LEU A 189 -10.23 -2.41 5.99
CA LEU A 189 -9.38 -1.77 6.99
C LEU A 189 -8.61 -0.57 6.41
N ARG A 190 -8.11 -0.69 5.18
CA ARG A 190 -7.40 0.39 4.49
C ARG A 190 -8.30 1.59 4.26
N MET A 191 -9.55 1.36 3.84
CA MET A 191 -10.52 2.43 3.59
C MET A 191 -10.87 3.17 4.89
N THR A 192 -11.19 2.44 5.96
CA THR A 192 -11.52 3.03 7.28
C THR A 192 -10.38 3.89 7.82
N ARG A 193 -9.14 3.37 7.78
CA ARG A 193 -8.00 4.12 8.31
C ARG A 193 -7.62 5.31 7.43
N THR A 194 -7.61 5.15 6.10
CA THR A 194 -7.25 6.24 5.19
C THR A 194 -8.26 7.39 5.26
N ALA A 195 -9.56 7.09 5.37
CA ALA A 195 -10.60 8.10 5.58
C ALA A 195 -10.37 8.92 6.85
N GLY A 196 -10.04 8.27 7.97
CA GLY A 196 -9.75 8.96 9.23
C GLY A 196 -8.51 9.85 9.15
N LEU A 197 -7.43 9.37 8.55
CA LEU A 197 -6.21 10.16 8.35
C LEU A 197 -6.44 11.35 7.43
N TYR A 198 -7.15 11.14 6.32
CA TYR A 198 -7.46 12.21 5.37
C TYR A 198 -8.33 13.29 6.03
N ALA A 199 -9.37 12.90 6.77
CA ALA A 199 -10.21 13.82 7.53
C ALA A 199 -9.40 14.65 8.54
N TYR A 200 -8.49 14.00 9.28
CA TYR A 200 -7.63 14.68 10.25
C TYR A 200 -6.74 15.73 9.57
N ARG A 201 -6.04 15.34 8.50
CA ARG A 201 -5.10 16.20 7.77
C ARG A 201 -5.80 17.38 7.09
N GLU A 202 -6.91 17.14 6.40
CA GLU A 202 -7.66 18.20 5.73
C GLU A 202 -8.32 19.15 6.75
N THR A 203 -8.70 18.66 7.93
CA THR A 203 -9.15 19.52 9.03
C THR A 203 -8.02 20.41 9.54
N ASN A 204 -6.82 19.87 9.78
CA ASN A 204 -5.66 20.68 10.17
C ASN A 204 -5.38 21.76 9.11
N ARG A 205 -5.38 21.40 7.82
CA ARG A 205 -5.17 22.35 6.72
C ARG A 205 -6.24 23.44 6.69
N ALA A 206 -7.51 23.07 6.84
CA ALA A 206 -8.60 24.04 6.90
C ALA A 206 -8.42 25.01 8.07
N SER A 207 -8.03 24.50 9.25
CA SER A 207 -7.68 25.34 10.40
C SER A 207 -6.52 26.30 10.08
N TYR A 208 -5.49 25.86 9.37
CA TYR A 208 -4.36 26.71 9.00
C TYR A 208 -4.75 27.78 7.97
N ILE A 209 -5.59 27.45 6.99
CA ILE A 209 -6.16 28.43 6.05
C ILE A 209 -6.95 29.51 6.79
N ALA A 210 -7.79 29.10 7.75
CA ALA A 210 -8.61 30.01 8.54
C ALA A 210 -7.80 30.92 9.49
N ASN A 211 -6.51 30.63 9.65
CA ASN A 211 -5.56 31.36 10.49
C ASN A 211 -4.30 31.73 9.69
N ALA A 212 -4.45 32.06 8.40
CA ALA A 212 -3.34 32.36 7.49
C ALA A 212 -2.57 33.64 7.88
N ASP A 213 -3.14 34.48 8.74
CA ASP A 213 -2.47 35.58 9.41
C ASP A 213 -1.38 35.10 10.39
N VAL A 214 -1.54 33.91 10.99
CA VAL A 214 -0.61 33.31 11.97
C VAL A 214 0.22 32.17 11.37
N VAL A 215 -0.40 31.33 10.53
CA VAL A 215 0.20 30.10 9.96
C VAL A 215 0.41 30.32 8.47
N GLU A 216 1.66 30.38 8.01
CA GLU A 216 1.99 30.63 6.59
C GLU A 216 2.00 29.35 5.73
N GLY A 217 2.09 28.20 6.37
CA GLY A 217 2.15 26.90 5.70
C GLY A 217 2.31 25.77 6.71
N TRP A 218 2.92 24.69 6.25
CA TRP A 218 3.21 23.54 7.07
C TRP A 218 4.47 22.82 6.60
N TYR A 219 5.17 22.18 7.52
CA TYR A 219 6.25 21.26 7.23
C TYR A 219 5.75 19.83 7.23
N TRP A 220 6.23 19.04 6.27
CA TRP A 220 5.88 17.62 6.19
C TRP A 220 6.64 16.84 7.26
N LEU A 221 5.93 16.38 8.29
CA LEU A 221 6.49 15.57 9.36
C LEU A 221 6.25 14.09 9.07
N ALA A 222 7.25 13.43 8.49
CA ALA A 222 7.27 11.98 8.34
C ALA A 222 7.58 11.26 9.66
N ALA A 223 7.07 10.05 9.83
CA ALA A 223 7.32 9.20 10.99
C ALA A 223 8.72 8.54 10.92
N ILE A 224 9.78 9.35 10.90
CA ILE A 224 11.18 8.91 10.69
C ILE A 224 11.69 7.95 11.78
N ASN A 225 11.13 8.03 12.99
CA ASN A 225 11.43 7.11 14.09
C ASN A 225 10.73 5.74 13.94
N ASN A 226 9.96 5.55 12.86
CA ASN A 226 9.30 4.29 12.56
C ASN A 226 10.13 3.48 11.57
N PRO A 227 10.45 2.20 11.86
CA PRO A 227 11.21 1.34 10.94
C PRO A 227 10.47 1.03 9.63
N ASN A 228 9.20 1.42 9.50
CA ASN A 228 8.39 1.27 8.29
C ASN A 228 8.13 2.61 7.58
N VAL A 229 8.93 3.66 7.85
CA VAL A 229 8.89 4.88 7.04
C VAL A 229 9.27 4.51 5.60
N CYS A 230 8.44 4.90 4.63
CA CYS A 230 8.73 4.59 3.23
C CYS A 230 9.67 5.65 2.63
N PRO A 231 10.42 5.32 1.56
CA PRO A 231 11.35 6.24 0.91
C PRO A 231 10.71 7.56 0.48
N SER A 232 9.46 7.53 -0.04
CA SER A 232 8.73 8.74 -0.43
C SER A 232 8.42 9.63 0.77
N CYS A 233 7.95 9.07 1.89
CA CYS A 233 7.73 9.85 3.11
C CYS A 233 9.02 10.39 3.70
N LEU A 234 10.10 9.59 3.68
CA LEU A 234 11.41 10.07 4.12
C LEU A 234 11.83 11.26 3.26
N ARG A 235 11.78 11.15 1.92
CA ARG A 235 12.09 12.26 1.00
C ARG A 235 11.31 13.55 1.30
N MET A 236 10.04 13.45 1.65
CA MET A 236 9.23 14.61 2.00
C MET A 236 9.54 15.18 3.39
N HIS A 237 10.25 14.47 4.27
CA HIS A 237 10.48 14.94 5.63
C HIS A 237 11.18 16.31 5.66
N GLY A 238 10.57 17.29 6.32
CA GLY A 238 11.11 18.64 6.48
C GLY A 238 10.81 19.61 5.34
N THR A 239 10.16 19.18 4.24
CA THR A 239 9.77 20.08 3.15
C THR A 239 8.66 21.03 3.60
N PHE A 240 8.75 22.30 3.18
CA PHE A 240 7.71 23.31 3.40
C PHE A 240 6.64 23.21 2.32
N HIS A 241 5.39 23.43 2.72
CA HIS A 241 4.23 23.43 1.85
C HIS A 241 3.28 24.58 2.22
N PRO A 242 2.71 25.30 1.25
CA PRO A 242 1.73 26.34 1.52
C PRO A 242 0.41 25.74 2.02
N ASN A 243 -0.41 26.54 2.72
CA ASN A 243 -1.73 26.11 3.20
C ASN A 243 -2.70 25.72 2.07
N THR A 244 -2.43 26.16 0.84
CA THR A 244 -3.18 25.76 -0.37
C THR A 244 -2.87 24.32 -0.79
N GLU A 245 -1.73 23.75 -0.38
CA GLU A 245 -1.34 22.38 -0.69
C GLU A 245 -1.85 21.41 0.37
N ARG A 246 -2.42 20.29 -0.09
CA ARG A 246 -2.87 19.20 0.77
C ARG A 246 -1.72 18.27 1.11
N LEU A 247 -1.71 17.76 2.34
CA LEU A 247 -0.85 16.61 2.67
C LEU A 247 -1.42 15.36 1.99
N ASN A 248 -0.90 15.08 0.80
CA ASN A 248 -1.33 14.04 -0.13
C ASN A 248 -0.57 12.71 0.04
N ASP A 249 -0.39 12.24 1.27
CA ASP A 249 0.34 10.99 1.55
C ASP A 249 -0.45 9.74 1.09
N HIS A 250 0.24 8.62 0.89
CA HIS A 250 -0.32 7.37 0.38
C HIS A 250 -1.37 6.76 1.34
N HIS A 251 -2.13 5.77 0.84
CA HIS A 251 -3.07 4.99 1.65
C HIS A 251 -2.39 4.42 2.89
N ASN A 252 -3.00 4.56 4.06
CA ASN A 252 -2.39 4.21 5.34
C ASN A 252 -1.09 4.97 5.69
N GLY A 253 -0.87 6.14 5.10
CA GLY A 253 0.22 7.05 5.45
C GLY A 253 0.32 7.35 6.95
N ARG A 254 1.51 7.76 7.40
CA ARG A 254 1.78 8.13 8.81
C ARG A 254 2.24 9.58 8.96
N CYS A 255 2.39 10.30 7.85
CA CYS A 255 2.87 11.67 7.89
C CYS A 255 1.82 12.62 8.45
N THR A 256 2.26 13.68 9.11
CA THR A 256 1.38 14.73 9.63
C THR A 256 1.89 16.11 9.24
N MET A 257 0.99 17.10 9.29
CA MET A 257 1.32 18.50 9.04
C MET A 257 1.83 19.09 10.34
N LEU A 258 3.02 19.70 10.31
CA LEU A 258 3.54 20.52 11.40
C LEU A 258 3.34 21.98 11.01
N PRO A 259 2.62 22.82 11.78
CA PRO A 259 2.31 24.18 11.34
C PRO A 259 3.59 25.01 11.22
N ALA A 260 3.75 25.71 10.09
CA ALA A 260 4.75 26.76 9.93
C ALA A 260 4.13 28.07 10.43
N VAL A 261 4.42 28.40 11.70
CA VAL A 261 3.93 29.64 12.34
C VAL A 261 4.88 30.78 12.00
N LYS A 262 4.33 31.93 11.60
CA LYS A 262 5.15 33.11 11.27
C LYS A 262 6.00 33.54 12.46
N GLY A 263 7.27 33.82 12.21
CA GLY A 263 8.24 34.15 13.26
C GLY A 263 8.75 32.93 14.04
N PHE A 264 8.21 31.73 13.80
CA PHE A 264 8.75 30.47 14.34
C PHE A 264 9.53 29.73 13.24
N GLY A 265 10.86 29.69 13.37
CA GLY A 265 11.71 28.99 12.40
C GLY A 265 11.42 27.49 12.32
N ASN A 266 11.84 26.84 11.23
CA ASN A 266 11.60 25.40 11.02
C ASN A 266 12.14 24.58 12.22
N PRO A 267 11.26 23.86 12.94
CA PRO A 267 11.68 23.02 14.07
C PRO A 267 12.37 21.72 13.61
N ILE A 268 12.19 21.29 12.36
CA ILE A 268 12.85 20.13 11.76
C ILE A 268 14.26 20.54 11.36
N LYS A 269 15.28 19.95 12.01
CA LYS A 269 16.70 20.33 11.84
C LYS A 269 17.45 19.51 10.80
N GLN A 270 16.91 18.36 10.42
CA GLN A 270 17.46 17.51 9.36
C GLN A 270 16.32 17.14 8.42
N THR A 271 16.51 17.42 7.14
CA THR A 271 15.63 17.00 6.06
C THR A 271 15.74 15.50 5.83
N GLY A 272 14.73 14.95 5.17
CA GLY A 272 14.74 13.55 4.74
C GLY A 272 15.96 13.12 3.93
N VAL A 273 16.43 14.01 3.06
CA VAL A 273 17.61 13.77 2.22
C VAL A 273 18.88 13.75 3.07
N GLU A 274 19.04 14.69 4.00
CA GLU A 274 20.18 14.69 4.92
C GLU A 274 20.20 13.44 5.80
N ILE A 275 19.04 13.03 6.32
CA ILE A 275 18.90 11.78 7.06
C ILE A 275 19.32 10.60 6.18
N PHE A 276 18.78 10.49 4.96
CA PHE A 276 19.12 9.42 4.03
C PHE A 276 20.62 9.37 3.70
N ASN A 277 21.24 10.52 3.42
CA ASN A 277 22.66 10.63 3.10
C ASN A 277 23.56 10.31 4.31
N SER A 278 23.05 10.45 5.53
CA SER A 278 23.77 10.06 6.76
C SER A 278 23.66 8.57 7.09
N MET A 279 22.74 7.83 6.46
CA MET A 279 22.60 6.38 6.64
C MET A 279 23.80 5.61 6.07
N SER A 280 24.13 4.49 6.70
CA SER A 280 25.07 3.51 6.13
C SER A 280 24.51 2.86 4.85
N ASP A 281 25.39 2.31 3.99
CA ASP A 281 25.00 1.56 2.78
C ASP A 281 24.02 0.41 3.13
N ALA A 282 24.22 -0.26 4.28
CA ALA A 282 23.32 -1.31 4.76
C ALA A 282 21.91 -0.78 5.10
N GLU A 283 21.82 0.39 5.74
CA GLU A 283 20.55 1.04 6.06
C GLU A 283 19.83 1.57 4.82
N GLN A 284 20.56 2.20 3.89
CA GLN A 284 20.00 2.65 2.60
C GLN A 284 19.46 1.45 1.80
N ARG A 285 20.21 0.34 1.77
CA ARG A 285 19.76 -0.90 1.12
C ARG A 285 18.55 -1.53 1.81
N ALA A 286 18.48 -1.47 3.13
CA ALA A 286 17.32 -1.95 3.88
C ALA A 286 16.06 -1.10 3.61
N LEU A 287 16.22 0.22 3.48
CA LEU A 287 15.14 1.16 3.17
C LEU A 287 14.63 1.02 1.73
N LEU A 288 15.53 0.99 0.75
CA LEU A 288 15.20 1.02 -0.68
C LEU A 288 14.91 -0.37 -1.26
N GLY A 289 15.48 -1.41 -0.67
CA GLY A 289 15.56 -2.73 -1.29
C GLY A 289 16.68 -2.82 -2.32
N ARG A 290 17.00 -4.06 -2.73
CA ARG A 290 18.18 -4.39 -3.53
C ARG A 290 18.27 -3.58 -4.83
N ASP A 291 17.20 -3.57 -5.63
CA ASP A 291 17.26 -3.08 -7.01
C ASP A 291 17.29 -1.54 -7.08
N TYR A 292 16.52 -0.85 -6.22
CA TYR A 292 16.58 0.61 -6.09
C TYR A 292 17.94 1.05 -5.54
N HIS A 293 18.46 0.39 -4.52
CA HIS A 293 19.76 0.72 -3.95
C HIS A 293 20.90 0.57 -4.97
N ALA A 294 20.90 -0.52 -5.76
CA ALA A 294 21.90 -0.71 -6.81
C ALA A 294 21.85 0.42 -7.85
N ALA A 295 20.66 0.74 -8.37
CA ALA A 295 20.49 1.81 -9.34
C ALA A 295 20.89 3.20 -8.80
N LEU A 296 20.62 3.47 -7.51
CA LEU A 296 21.05 4.71 -6.85
C LEU A 296 22.59 4.77 -6.76
N LYS A 297 23.23 3.66 -6.36
CA LYS A 297 24.69 3.56 -6.21
C LYS A 297 25.42 3.70 -7.55
N ASP A 298 24.81 3.21 -8.62
CA ASP A 298 25.30 3.35 -9.99
C ASP A 298 25.02 4.76 -10.56
N GLY A 299 24.40 5.66 -9.79
CA GLY A 299 24.11 7.04 -10.19
C GLY A 299 23.00 7.17 -11.24
N LEU A 300 22.14 6.16 -11.39
CA LEU A 300 21.10 6.14 -12.42
C LEU A 300 19.88 7.02 -12.07
N TYR A 301 19.73 7.39 -10.80
CA TYR A 301 18.74 8.35 -10.31
C TYR A 301 19.22 8.95 -9.00
N SER A 302 18.62 10.05 -8.52
CA SER A 302 18.92 10.62 -7.21
C SER A 302 17.82 10.32 -6.20
N PHE A 303 18.13 10.23 -4.90
CA PHE A 303 17.11 9.95 -3.88
C PHE A 303 16.00 11.01 -3.87
N GLU A 304 16.29 12.22 -4.35
CA GLU A 304 15.34 13.30 -4.49
C GLU A 304 14.15 12.96 -5.42
N ASP A 305 14.38 12.11 -6.41
CA ASP A 305 13.40 11.69 -7.43
C ASP A 305 12.50 10.54 -6.96
N ILE A 306 12.79 9.94 -5.79
CA ILE A 306 12.13 8.71 -5.31
C ILE A 306 10.63 8.88 -5.03
N SER A 307 10.16 10.12 -4.90
CA SER A 307 8.78 10.46 -4.57
C SER A 307 8.07 11.04 -5.78
N ARG A 308 6.94 10.45 -6.17
CA ARG A 308 6.10 10.97 -7.25
C ARG A 308 4.66 11.15 -6.81
N GLU A 309 3.94 11.98 -7.53
CA GLU A 309 2.48 12.05 -7.43
C GLU A 309 1.81 11.02 -8.34
N VAL A 310 0.67 10.52 -7.87
CA VAL A 310 -0.23 9.59 -8.56
C VAL A 310 -1.66 10.02 -8.30
N ASP A 311 -2.50 9.96 -9.33
CA ASP A 311 -3.90 10.30 -9.18
C ASP A 311 -4.68 9.17 -8.50
N ASN A 312 -5.50 9.57 -7.52
CA ASN A 312 -6.48 8.71 -6.88
C ASN A 312 -7.89 9.28 -7.09
N ASP A 313 -8.82 8.41 -7.45
CA ASP A 313 -10.20 8.75 -7.76
C ASP A 313 -11.03 9.19 -6.55
N VAL A 314 -10.58 8.85 -5.33
CA VAL A 314 -11.26 9.22 -4.09
C VAL A 314 -10.62 10.44 -3.44
N TYR A 315 -9.29 10.44 -3.36
CA TYR A 315 -8.53 11.43 -2.58
C TYR A 315 -7.80 12.47 -3.44
N GLY A 316 -7.91 12.40 -4.77
CA GLY A 316 -7.17 13.25 -5.69
C GLY A 316 -5.70 12.85 -5.79
N PRO A 317 -4.78 13.81 -6.02
CA PRO A 317 -3.35 13.52 -6.00
C PRO A 317 -2.94 12.84 -4.70
N MET A 318 -2.10 11.81 -4.79
CA MET A 318 -1.46 11.13 -3.68
C MET A 318 0.02 10.91 -4.01
N ARG A 319 0.88 10.72 -3.00
CA ARG A 319 2.30 10.41 -3.21
C ARG A 319 2.54 8.91 -3.17
N SER A 320 3.54 8.47 -3.91
CA SER A 320 4.04 7.09 -3.89
C SER A 320 5.53 7.06 -4.17
N VAL A 321 6.17 5.92 -3.87
CA VAL A 321 7.52 5.66 -4.37
C VAL A 321 7.45 5.56 -5.90
N ALA A 322 8.28 6.33 -6.60
CA ALA A 322 8.41 6.25 -8.04
C ALA A 322 8.87 4.83 -8.41
N PRO A 323 8.19 4.14 -9.33
CA PRO A 323 8.59 2.81 -9.74
C PRO A 323 9.94 2.89 -10.45
N LEU A 324 10.78 1.88 -10.25
CA LEU A 324 12.16 1.90 -10.75
C LEU A 324 12.25 2.17 -12.26
N TRP A 325 11.34 1.63 -13.08
CA TRP A 325 11.33 1.93 -14.51
C TRP A 325 11.20 3.43 -14.81
N GLN A 326 10.43 4.18 -14.02
CA GLN A 326 10.26 5.62 -14.20
C GLN A 326 11.54 6.37 -13.80
N LEU A 327 12.16 5.97 -12.68
CA LEU A 327 13.43 6.56 -12.22
C LEU A 327 14.55 6.36 -13.24
N LEU A 328 14.53 5.23 -13.95
CA LEU A 328 15.49 4.89 -14.99
C LEU A 328 15.15 5.46 -16.37
N GLY A 329 14.08 6.24 -16.51
CA GLY A 329 13.62 6.75 -17.80
C GLY A 329 13.17 5.66 -18.80
N ALA A 330 12.83 4.47 -18.30
CA ALA A 330 12.38 3.35 -19.09
C ALA A 330 10.85 3.36 -19.29
N GLU A 331 10.38 2.62 -20.29
CA GLU A 331 8.94 2.41 -20.48
C GLU A 331 8.36 1.55 -19.34
N PRO A 332 7.08 1.77 -18.96
CA PRO A 332 6.41 0.93 -17.99
C PRO A 332 6.37 -0.52 -18.50
N PRO A 333 6.61 -1.52 -17.64
CA PRO A 333 6.49 -2.91 -18.05
C PRO A 333 5.08 -3.17 -18.59
N PRO A 334 4.93 -4.06 -19.60
CA PRO A 334 3.62 -4.50 -20.05
C PRO A 334 2.81 -4.93 -18.84
N ARG A 335 1.56 -4.48 -18.76
CA ARG A 335 0.65 -4.96 -17.71
C ARG A 335 0.51 -6.45 -17.92
N ASP A 336 1.14 -7.22 -17.07
CA ASP A 336 1.03 -8.66 -17.04
C ASP A 336 -0.45 -8.98 -16.80
N ALA A 337 -1.12 -9.43 -17.87
CA ALA A 337 -2.41 -10.09 -17.78
C ALA A 337 -2.21 -11.42 -17.04
N SER A 338 -1.97 -11.34 -15.73
CA SER A 338 -1.98 -12.50 -14.87
C SER A 338 -3.33 -13.20 -15.06
N PRO A 339 -3.48 -14.50 -14.75
CA PRO A 339 -4.78 -15.18 -14.81
C PRO A 339 -5.92 -14.44 -14.10
N ARG A 340 -5.61 -13.46 -13.22
CA ARG A 340 -6.56 -12.54 -12.57
C ARG A 340 -7.23 -11.54 -13.51
N ASP A 341 -6.66 -11.25 -14.68
CA ASP A 341 -7.19 -10.26 -15.63
C ASP A 341 -8.01 -10.88 -16.77
N ARG A 342 -8.13 -12.23 -16.82
CA ARG A 342 -8.98 -12.90 -17.84
C ARG A 342 -10.47 -12.87 -17.51
N GLY A 343 -10.84 -12.43 -16.30
CA GLY A 343 -12.22 -12.27 -15.83
C GLY A 343 -12.71 -10.83 -15.85
N GLY A 344 -12.46 -10.05 -16.90
CA GLY A 344 -13.23 -8.83 -17.25
C GLY A 344 -13.29 -7.66 -16.25
N ARG A 345 -12.71 -7.73 -15.06
CA ARG A 345 -12.66 -6.65 -14.06
C ARG A 345 -11.28 -6.67 -13.40
N GLY A 346 -10.43 -5.72 -13.79
CA GLY A 346 -9.07 -5.59 -13.29
C GLY A 346 -8.99 -5.36 -11.78
N ARG A 347 -7.74 -5.28 -11.27
CA ARG A 347 -7.38 -4.87 -9.90
C ARG A 347 -8.39 -3.91 -9.28
N TRP A 348 -8.82 -4.16 -8.04
CA TRP A 348 -9.58 -3.21 -7.21
C TRP A 348 -9.09 -1.78 -7.48
N PRO A 349 -9.91 -0.93 -8.13
CA PRO A 349 -9.38 0.31 -8.66
C PRO A 349 -8.91 1.19 -7.49
N GLY A 350 -7.69 1.73 -7.58
CA GLY A 350 -7.04 2.49 -6.51
C GLY A 350 -6.23 1.69 -5.46
N GLY A 351 -6.09 0.36 -5.60
CA GLY A 351 -5.18 -0.42 -4.74
C GLY A 351 -3.70 -0.22 -5.13
N PRO A 352 -2.81 0.29 -4.25
CA PRO A 352 -1.41 0.49 -4.60
C PRO A 352 -0.71 -0.82 -4.96
N ALA A 353 0.24 -0.74 -5.89
CA ALA A 353 1.33 -1.72 -6.01
C ALA A 353 2.27 -1.52 -4.81
N GLY A 354 1.95 -2.15 -3.67
CA GLY A 354 2.75 -1.97 -2.45
C GLY A 354 2.57 -3.11 -1.47
N ARG A 355 3.53 -4.03 -1.45
CA ARG A 355 3.71 -4.94 -0.31
C ARG A 355 4.36 -4.13 0.81
N GLY A 356 3.58 -3.70 1.79
CA GLY A 356 4.12 -3.06 2.99
C GLY A 356 3.13 -2.10 3.59
N GLY A 357 2.52 -2.47 4.72
CA GLY A 357 1.61 -1.55 5.41
C GLY A 357 0.57 -2.16 6.34
N LEU A 358 0.51 -3.48 6.55
CA LEU A 358 -0.36 -4.10 7.57
C LEU A 358 0.34 -5.33 8.16
N ARG A 359 1.32 -5.13 9.05
CA ARG A 359 1.94 -6.25 9.79
C ARG A 359 1.62 -6.30 11.29
N ALA A 360 1.15 -5.22 11.93
CA ALA A 360 0.98 -5.21 13.39
C ALA A 360 -0.48 -5.33 13.89
N ALA A 361 -1.46 -4.73 13.19
CA ALA A 361 -2.88 -4.81 13.55
C ALA A 361 -3.57 -6.01 12.87
N ALA A 362 -3.25 -6.25 11.59
CA ALA A 362 -3.68 -7.44 10.87
C ALA A 362 -3.11 -8.72 11.48
N ALA A 363 -1.87 -8.74 11.99
CA ALA A 363 -1.29 -9.94 12.59
C ALA A 363 -2.01 -10.41 13.86
N ARG A 364 -2.53 -9.51 14.70
CA ARG A 364 -3.24 -9.87 15.93
C ARG A 364 -4.66 -10.37 15.64
N GLY A 365 -5.34 -9.76 14.67
CA GLY A 365 -6.62 -10.26 14.17
C GLY A 365 -6.52 -11.57 13.39
N ALA A 366 -5.47 -11.70 12.57
CA ALA A 366 -5.24 -12.86 11.73
C ALA A 366 -4.80 -14.08 12.57
N ALA A 367 -3.95 -13.90 13.59
CA ALA A 367 -3.56 -14.97 14.52
C ALA A 367 -4.76 -15.56 15.29
N ALA A 368 -5.74 -14.74 15.67
CA ALA A 368 -6.96 -15.20 16.35
C ALA A 368 -7.96 -15.95 15.43
N LEU A 369 -7.74 -15.92 14.12
CA LEU A 369 -8.56 -16.58 13.09
C LEU A 369 -7.81 -17.73 12.38
N GLY A 370 -6.69 -18.20 12.94
CA GLY A 370 -5.92 -19.31 12.38
C GLY A 370 -5.02 -18.94 11.20
N PHE A 371 -4.89 -17.66 10.86
CA PHE A 371 -3.85 -17.22 9.94
C PHE A 371 -2.53 -17.17 10.71
N ARG A 372 -1.52 -17.94 10.29
CA ARG A 372 -0.17 -17.80 10.85
C ARG A 372 0.36 -16.39 10.54
N ALA A 373 0.35 -15.52 11.54
CA ALA A 373 1.31 -14.43 11.60
C ALA A 373 2.68 -15.07 11.87
N ARG A 374 3.64 -14.88 10.97
CA ARG A 374 5.04 -15.21 11.30
C ARG A 374 5.46 -14.37 12.51
N PRO A 375 6.18 -14.95 13.49
CA PRO A 375 6.76 -14.16 14.59
C PRO A 375 7.71 -13.09 14.02
N PRO A 376 8.03 -12.02 14.80
CA PRO A 376 9.06 -11.07 14.41
C PRO A 376 10.34 -11.85 14.12
N LEU A 377 10.89 -11.65 12.93
CA LEU A 377 12.11 -12.31 12.47
C LEU A 377 13.31 -11.67 13.19
N SER A 378 13.63 -12.15 14.39
CA SER A 378 15.02 -12.31 14.79
C SER A 378 15.47 -13.70 14.35
N GLU A 379 16.66 -13.75 13.77
CA GLU A 379 17.44 -14.95 13.43
C GLU A 379 17.00 -15.74 12.18
N GLN A 380 17.85 -15.59 11.16
CA GLN A 380 18.21 -16.55 10.12
C GLN A 380 17.09 -17.47 9.60
N ARG A 381 16.48 -17.09 8.47
CA ARG A 381 16.19 -18.02 7.37
C ARG A 381 15.85 -17.30 6.07
N GLU A 382 16.39 -17.85 4.99
CA GLU A 382 16.38 -17.37 3.62
C GLU A 382 14.97 -17.11 3.04
N PRO A 383 14.83 -16.15 2.11
CA PRO A 383 13.55 -15.85 1.49
C PRO A 383 13.18 -16.91 0.44
N TYR A 384 11.97 -17.45 0.54
CA TYR A 384 11.24 -17.99 -0.61
C TYR A 384 10.93 -16.83 -1.57
N VAL A 385 11.93 -16.51 -2.38
CA VAL A 385 11.77 -15.91 -3.70
C VAL A 385 11.38 -17.08 -4.62
N THR A 386 10.52 -16.86 -5.60
CA THR A 386 10.59 -17.71 -6.80
C THR A 386 11.93 -17.34 -7.44
N GLN A 387 13.01 -17.97 -6.96
CA GLN A 387 14.35 -17.75 -7.48
C GLN A 387 14.33 -18.24 -8.92
N ILE A 388 14.34 -17.32 -9.86
CA ILE A 388 15.00 -17.60 -11.13
C ILE A 388 16.48 -17.38 -10.80
N VAL A 389 17.17 -18.44 -10.36
CA VAL A 389 18.62 -18.43 -10.26
C VAL A 389 19.11 -18.48 -11.70
N LEU A 390 19.40 -17.32 -12.26
CA LEU A 390 20.15 -17.25 -13.50
C LEU A 390 21.60 -17.57 -13.16
N SER A 391 22.15 -18.59 -13.80
CA SER A 391 23.57 -18.88 -13.81
C SER A 391 24.38 -17.64 -14.24
N LYS A 392 25.67 -17.60 -13.89
CA LYS A 392 26.59 -16.55 -14.38
C LYS A 392 26.54 -16.42 -15.91
N ASP A 393 26.29 -17.54 -16.59
CA ASP A 393 26.23 -17.62 -18.05
C ASP A 393 24.94 -16.99 -18.60
N GLU A 394 23.80 -17.17 -17.94
CA GLU A 394 22.53 -16.52 -18.31
C GLU A 394 22.56 -15.00 -18.07
N LEU A 395 23.23 -14.54 -17.01
CA LEU A 395 23.45 -13.10 -16.77
C LEU A 395 24.38 -12.47 -17.82
N SER A 396 25.44 -13.19 -18.22
CA SER A 396 26.35 -12.76 -19.27
C SER A 396 25.65 -12.71 -20.64
N LEU A 397 24.74 -13.65 -20.92
CA LEU A 397 23.93 -13.68 -22.14
C LEU A 397 22.99 -12.46 -22.24
N ILE A 398 22.33 -12.10 -21.13
CA ILE A 398 21.44 -10.92 -21.07
C ILE A 398 22.24 -9.62 -21.23
N MET A 399 23.42 -9.52 -20.63
CA MET A 399 24.29 -8.35 -20.75
C MET A 399 24.81 -8.20 -22.19
N ARG A 400 25.24 -9.29 -22.83
CA ARG A 400 25.69 -9.30 -24.23
C ARG A 400 24.56 -9.01 -25.20
N TYR A 401 23.35 -9.51 -24.93
CA TYR A 401 22.14 -9.17 -25.70
C TYR A 401 21.83 -7.66 -25.64
N ARG A 402 21.96 -7.03 -24.47
CA ARG A 402 21.77 -5.58 -24.29
C ARG A 402 22.83 -4.76 -25.03
N GLN A 403 24.08 -5.20 -25.01
CA GLN A 403 25.19 -4.52 -25.68
C GLN A 403 25.09 -4.61 -27.21
N ALA A 404 24.73 -5.78 -27.75
CA ALA A 404 24.50 -5.96 -29.18
C ALA A 404 23.30 -5.16 -29.71
N LYS A 405 22.21 -5.06 -28.92
CA LYS A 405 21.04 -4.23 -29.26
C LYS A 405 21.38 -2.73 -29.25
N ALA A 406 22.20 -2.28 -28.31
CA ALA A 406 22.69 -0.89 -28.27
C ALA A 406 23.57 -0.53 -29.47
N GLN A 407 24.19 -1.53 -30.12
CA GLN A 407 24.99 -1.38 -31.34
C GLN A 407 24.18 -1.59 -32.64
N GLY A 408 22.85 -1.74 -32.55
CA GLY A 408 21.96 -1.89 -33.72
C GLY A 408 22.01 -3.26 -34.39
N LEU A 409 22.61 -4.28 -33.76
CA LEU A 409 22.69 -5.63 -34.31
C LEU A 409 21.36 -6.38 -34.11
N ARG A 410 20.90 -7.10 -35.14
CA ARG A 410 19.75 -7.99 -35.05
C ARG A 410 20.21 -9.39 -34.62
N LEU A 411 19.65 -9.86 -33.51
CA LEU A 411 19.96 -11.16 -32.91
C LEU A 411 18.76 -12.09 -33.01
N PHE A 412 19.02 -13.38 -33.22
CA PHE A 412 18.02 -14.45 -33.12
C PHE A 412 18.42 -15.45 -32.05
N ILE A 413 17.42 -15.93 -31.31
CA ILE A 413 17.56 -17.00 -30.32
C ILE A 413 17.12 -18.28 -31.02
N ASP A 414 18.04 -19.21 -31.23
CA ASP A 414 17.70 -20.56 -31.68
C ASP A 414 17.31 -21.39 -30.44
N ALA A 415 16.01 -21.61 -30.27
CA ALA A 415 15.45 -22.25 -29.10
C ALA A 415 15.83 -23.73 -28.99
N ASP A 416 16.22 -24.38 -30.09
CA ASP A 416 16.55 -25.81 -30.11
C ASP A 416 18.03 -26.07 -29.77
N ALA A 417 18.90 -25.06 -29.92
CA ALA A 417 20.34 -25.17 -29.65
C ALA A 417 20.81 -24.50 -28.35
N GLY A 418 20.02 -23.57 -27.78
CA GLY A 418 20.42 -22.83 -26.57
C GLY A 418 21.56 -21.82 -26.77
N GLU A 419 21.81 -21.40 -28.01
CA GLU A 419 22.89 -20.47 -28.38
C GLU A 419 22.36 -19.16 -29.00
N LEU A 420 23.11 -18.08 -28.83
CA LEU A 420 22.81 -16.75 -29.37
C LEU A 420 23.61 -16.52 -30.65
N GLN A 421 22.94 -16.35 -31.79
CA GLN A 421 23.63 -16.11 -33.07
C GLN A 421 23.54 -14.64 -33.52
N VAL A 422 24.66 -14.12 -34.02
CA VAL A 422 24.78 -12.77 -34.62
C VAL A 422 24.87 -12.93 -36.14
N LEU A 423 23.97 -12.29 -36.89
CA LEU A 423 24.07 -12.25 -38.35
C LEU A 423 25.12 -11.22 -38.78
N GLY A 424 26.22 -11.67 -39.40
CA GLY A 424 27.18 -10.78 -40.07
C GLY A 424 28.61 -11.32 -40.24
N LYS A 425 29.08 -12.22 -39.37
CA LYS A 425 30.30 -13.03 -39.52
C LYS A 425 30.14 -14.29 -38.67
N ARG A 426 30.37 -15.48 -39.25
CA ARG A 426 30.36 -16.75 -38.52
C ARG A 426 31.63 -16.85 -37.68
N GLU A 427 31.55 -16.51 -36.40
CA GLU A 427 32.44 -17.09 -35.41
C GLU A 427 31.64 -18.10 -34.59
N LYS A 428 32.04 -19.37 -34.69
CA LYS A 428 31.47 -20.45 -33.88
C LYS A 428 32.20 -20.45 -32.54
N PHE A 429 31.46 -20.37 -31.44
CA PHE A 429 31.99 -20.67 -30.11
C PHE A 429 31.19 -21.83 -29.55
N SER A 430 31.83 -22.99 -29.40
CA SER A 430 31.28 -24.18 -28.76
C SER A 430 31.78 -24.24 -27.33
N ILE A 431 30.88 -24.46 -26.37
CA ILE A 431 31.22 -24.76 -24.97
C ILE A 431 31.17 -26.29 -24.81
N ASP A 432 32.31 -26.92 -24.52
CA ASP A 432 32.39 -28.37 -24.22
C ASP A 432 31.85 -28.62 -22.80
N LYS A 433 30.97 -29.61 -22.65
CA LYS A 433 30.30 -29.96 -21.38
C LYS A 433 31.24 -30.53 -20.31
N ARG A 434 32.55 -30.66 -20.60
CA ARG A 434 33.54 -31.30 -19.72
C ARG A 434 34.30 -30.35 -18.79
N ASP A 435 34.12 -29.04 -18.88
CA ASP A 435 34.83 -28.06 -18.03
C ASP A 435 34.15 -27.78 -16.68
N PHE A 436 33.14 -28.56 -16.28
CA PHE A 436 32.35 -28.30 -15.08
C PHE A 436 32.27 -29.51 -14.13
N THR A 437 33.42 -29.92 -13.59
CA THR A 437 33.49 -30.58 -12.29
C THR A 437 34.57 -29.94 -11.43
N THR A 438 34.18 -28.93 -10.64
CA THR A 438 34.43 -28.76 -9.19
C THR A 438 33.77 -27.48 -8.71
#